data_AF-A0A8T7JJW9-F1
#
_entry.id   AF-A0A8T7JJW9-F1
#
_cell.length_a   1.000
_cell.length_b   1.000
_cell.length_c   1.000
_cell.angle_alpha   90.00
_cell.angle_beta   90.00
_cell.angle_gamma   90.00
#
_symmetry.space_group_name_H-M   'P 1'
#
loop_
_entity.id
_entity.type
_entity.pdbx_description
1 polymer ?
#
loop_
_entity_poly.entity_id
_entity_poly.type
_entity_poly.pdbx_seq_one_letter_code
_entity_poly.pdbx_strand_id
1 'polypeptide(L)'
;MYRRSKKYQQLRARVAKSIAAREQKRLEGANEADIPPLLPDLRKKIEITRYDMGKPTTITFELFQSDRIDCYQVFVDGKLWKKRVGLSKILEGIRKSLPRHSPLE
;
A
#
# COMPACT_ATOMS: atom_id res chain seq x y z
N MET A 1 -10.49 -19.69 28.02
CA MET A 1 -10.82 -18.27 27.71
C MET A 1 -11.21 -17.59 29.03
N TYR A 2 -10.48 -16.58 29.51
CA TYR A 2 -10.73 -16.00 30.85
C TYR A 2 -12.04 -15.23 30.92
N ARG A 3 -12.81 -15.43 32.00
CA ARG A 3 -14.06 -14.71 32.29
C ARG A 3 -13.72 -13.25 32.61
N ARG A 4 -14.13 -12.35 31.71
CA ARG A 4 -13.92 -10.90 31.87
C ARG A 4 -14.83 -10.37 32.98
N SER A 5 -14.30 -9.47 33.81
CA SER A 5 -15.09 -8.83 34.88
C SER A 5 -16.17 -7.91 34.31
N LYS A 6 -17.26 -7.71 35.07
CA LYS A 6 -18.35 -6.77 34.69
C LYS A 6 -17.82 -5.35 34.44
N LYS A 7 -16.87 -4.90 35.26
CA LYS A 7 -16.20 -3.59 35.13
C LYS A 7 -15.46 -3.45 33.79
N TYR A 8 -14.78 -4.51 33.36
CA TYR A 8 -14.09 -4.52 32.06
C TYR A 8 -15.07 -4.43 30.88
N GLN A 9 -16.19 -5.15 30.94
CA GLN A 9 -17.21 -5.12 29.89
C GLN A 9 -17.87 -3.74 29.78
N GLN A 10 -18.18 -3.11 30.91
CA GLN A 10 -18.74 -1.75 30.97
C GLN A 10 -17.77 -0.71 30.38
N LEU A 11 -16.48 -0.81 30.70
CA LEU A 11 -15.45 0.08 30.13
C LEU A 11 -15.38 -0.07 28.61
N ARG A 12 -15.33 -1.30 28.09
CA ARG A 12 -15.30 -1.57 26.64
C ARG A 12 -16.56 -1.05 25.95
N ALA A 13 -17.73 -1.22 26.55
CA ALA A 13 -18.99 -0.69 26.01
C ALA A 13 -18.99 0.84 25.96
N ARG A 14 -18.46 1.52 27.00
CA ARG A 14 -18.34 2.98 27.01
C ARG A 14 -17.38 3.48 25.91
N VAL A 15 -16.22 2.82 25.74
CA VAL A 15 -15.28 3.16 24.67
C VAL A 15 -15.91 2.96 23.29
N ALA A 16 -16.57 1.82 23.06
CA ALA A 16 -17.26 1.57 21.80
C ALA A 16 -18.33 2.63 21.48
N LYS A 17 -19.14 3.03 22.49
CA LYS A 17 -20.11 4.12 22.33
C LYS A 17 -19.46 5.45 21.99
N SER A 18 -18.34 5.79 22.63
CA SER A 18 -17.63 7.05 22.34
C SER A 18 -17.05 7.08 20.92
N ILE A 19 -16.53 5.96 20.43
CA ILE A 19 -16.03 5.83 19.05
C ILE A 19 -17.20 5.95 18.06
N ALA A 20 -18.31 5.26 18.32
CA ALA A 20 -19.50 5.31 17.47
C ALA A 20 -20.12 6.73 17.40
N ALA A 21 -20.22 7.44 18.53
CA ALA A 21 -20.74 8.80 18.57
C ALA A 21 -19.83 9.79 17.80
N ARG A 22 -18.51 9.61 17.89
CA ARG A 22 -17.54 10.41 17.12
C ARG A 22 -17.66 10.15 15.62
N GLU A 23 -17.87 8.91 15.23
CA GLU A 23 -18.06 8.54 13.83
C GLU A 23 -19.38 9.07 13.26
N GLN A 24 -20.48 8.98 14.02
CA GLN A 24 -21.76 9.57 13.63
C GLN A 24 -21.65 11.08 13.39
N LYS A 25 -21.03 11.81 14.32
CA LYS A 25 -20.81 13.26 14.15
C LYS A 25 -19.94 13.59 12.94
N ARG A 26 -18.98 12.73 12.58
CA ARG A 26 -18.15 12.87 11.37
C ARG A 26 -18.98 12.68 10.11
N LEU A 27 -19.89 11.70 10.09
CA LEU A 27 -20.77 11.42 8.96
C LEU A 27 -21.83 12.52 8.78
N GLU A 28 -22.45 12.98 9.87
CA GLU A 28 -23.43 14.08 9.85
C GLU A 28 -22.83 15.40 9.37
N GLY A 29 -21.55 15.65 9.66
CA GLY A 29 -20.83 16.85 9.23
C GLY A 29 -20.10 16.72 7.88
N ALA A 30 -20.14 15.55 7.23
CA ALA A 30 -19.47 15.35 5.95
C ALA A 30 -20.39 15.82 4.81
N ASN A 31 -20.03 16.94 4.18
CA ASN A 31 -20.67 17.36 2.94
C ASN A 31 -20.09 16.54 1.77
N GLU A 32 -20.94 16.04 0.87
CA GLU A 32 -20.50 15.22 -0.28
C GLU A 32 -19.50 15.97 -1.18
N ALA A 33 -19.62 17.31 -1.24
CA ALA A 33 -18.70 18.18 -1.97
C ALA A 33 -17.27 18.21 -1.39
N ASP A 34 -17.11 17.88 -0.10
CA ASP A 34 -15.81 17.87 0.59
C ASP A 34 -15.16 16.48 0.62
N ILE A 35 -15.81 15.46 0.03
CA ILE A 35 -15.25 14.11 -0.04
C ILE A 35 -14.20 14.10 -1.16
N PRO A 36 -12.90 13.97 -0.85
CA PRO A 36 -11.89 13.88 -1.89
C PRO A 36 -12.16 12.66 -2.77
N PRO A 37 -11.92 12.76 -4.09
CA PRO A 37 -12.16 11.65 -4.99
C PRO A 37 -11.40 10.42 -4.53
N LEU A 38 -12.03 9.25 -4.68
CA LEU A 38 -11.38 7.99 -4.37
C LEU A 38 -10.09 7.91 -5.19
N LEU A 39 -8.97 7.71 -4.51
CA LEU A 39 -7.69 7.61 -5.18
C LEU A 39 -7.71 6.40 -6.14
N PRO A 40 -7.04 6.47 -7.29
CA PRO A 40 -7.03 5.37 -8.25
C PRO A 40 -6.48 4.10 -7.62
N ASP A 41 -6.92 2.94 -8.12
CA ASP A 41 -6.41 1.65 -7.62
C ASP A 41 -4.92 1.48 -7.96
N LEU A 42 -4.53 1.78 -9.20
CA LEU A 42 -3.13 1.92 -9.58
C LEU A 42 -2.56 3.22 -8.97
N ARG A 43 -1.67 3.07 -7.98
CA ARG A 43 -1.07 4.20 -7.27
C ARG A 43 0.15 4.74 -7.97
N LYS A 44 0.99 3.86 -8.52
CA LYS A 44 2.27 4.20 -9.16
C LYS A 44 2.63 3.16 -10.21
N LYS A 45 3.41 3.60 -11.20
CA LYS A 45 4.04 2.74 -12.20
C LYS A 45 5.52 3.10 -12.26
N ILE A 46 6.40 2.09 -12.22
CA ILE A 46 7.84 2.28 -12.37
C ILE A 46 8.27 1.47 -13.59
N GLU A 47 8.85 2.12 -14.58
CA GLU A 47 9.35 1.48 -15.79
C GLU A 47 10.85 1.67 -15.88
N ILE A 48 11.56 0.56 -16.09
CA ILE A 48 13.02 0.57 -16.17
C ILE A 48 13.39 -0.09 -17.48
N THR A 49 13.93 0.70 -18.39
CA THR A 49 14.51 0.22 -19.65
C THR A 49 16.02 0.19 -19.54
N ARG A 50 16.61 -0.98 -19.75
CA ARG A 50 18.06 -1.18 -19.81
C ARG A 50 18.51 -1.30 -21.26
N TYR A 51 19.70 -0.77 -21.56
CA TYR A 51 20.33 -0.78 -22.90
C TYR A 51 21.68 -1.51 -22.90
N ASP A 52 22.04 -2.14 -21.79
CA ASP A 52 23.34 -2.77 -21.52
C ASP A 52 23.62 -4.05 -22.34
N MET A 53 22.59 -4.77 -22.78
CA MET A 53 22.74 -6.07 -23.48
C MET A 53 22.50 -6.00 -24.99
N GLY A 54 22.74 -4.83 -25.62
CA GLY A 54 22.59 -4.64 -27.07
C GLY A 54 21.14 -4.61 -27.59
N LYS A 55 20.17 -5.07 -26.79
CA LYS A 55 18.72 -4.87 -27.01
C LYS A 55 18.09 -4.18 -25.80
N PRO A 56 17.27 -3.13 -26.02
CA PRO A 56 16.51 -2.51 -24.95
C PRO A 56 15.60 -3.53 -24.27
N THR A 57 15.71 -3.67 -22.95
CA THR A 57 14.83 -4.53 -22.14
C THR A 57 14.11 -3.68 -21.11
N THR A 58 12.78 -3.64 -21.19
CA THR A 58 11.93 -2.90 -20.23
C THR A 58 11.32 -3.86 -19.22
N ILE A 59 11.39 -3.50 -17.94
CA ILE A 59 10.67 -4.15 -16.85
C ILE A 59 9.71 -3.11 -16.26
N THR A 60 8.44 -3.49 -16.12
CA THR A 60 7.38 -2.61 -15.62
C THR A 60 6.86 -3.11 -14.27
N PHE A 61 6.88 -2.24 -13.27
CA PHE A 61 6.32 -2.47 -11.95
C PHE A 61 5.04 -1.65 -11.77
N GLU A 62 3.93 -2.32 -11.51
CA GLU A 62 2.63 -1.70 -11.26
C GLU A 62 2.29 -1.84 -9.78
N LEU A 63 2.10 -0.69 -9.11
CA LEU A 63 1.89 -0.61 -7.66
C LEU A 63 0.43 -0.23 -7.40
N PHE A 64 -0.38 -1.24 -7.09
CA PHE A 64 -1.79 -1.10 -6.74
C PHE A 64 -1.99 -0.82 -5.26
N GLN A 65 -3.18 -0.34 -4.92
CA GLN A 65 -3.59 -0.11 -3.54
C GLN A 65 -3.49 -1.41 -2.72
N SER A 66 -3.04 -1.26 -1.47
CA SER A 66 -3.12 -2.28 -0.44
C SER A 66 -4.01 -1.79 0.71
N ASP A 67 -4.30 -2.67 1.65
CA ASP A 67 -4.91 -2.38 2.95
C ASP A 67 -4.13 -1.39 3.85
N ARG A 68 -2.88 -1.07 3.53
CA ARG A 68 -2.03 -0.10 4.25
C ARG A 68 -1.51 0.96 3.30
N ILE A 69 -1.66 2.23 3.67
CA ILE A 69 -1.42 3.41 2.81
C ILE A 69 0.02 3.55 2.31
N ASP A 70 1.01 3.04 3.04
CA ASP A 70 2.43 3.08 2.67
C ASP A 70 2.90 1.79 1.95
N CYS A 71 1.99 0.86 1.69
CA CYS A 71 2.26 -0.43 1.06
C CYS A 71 1.47 -0.56 -0.24
N TYR A 72 1.97 -1.45 -1.10
CA TYR A 72 1.40 -1.67 -2.43
C TYR A 72 1.29 -3.17 -2.73
N GLN A 73 0.27 -3.52 -3.50
CA GLN A 73 0.21 -4.79 -4.23
C GLN A 73 0.98 -4.59 -5.53
N VAL A 74 2.04 -5.37 -5.75
CA VAL A 74 2.98 -5.13 -6.84
C VAL A 74 2.92 -6.24 -7.88
N PHE A 75 2.72 -5.83 -9.12
CA PHE A 75 2.88 -6.66 -10.31
C PHE A 75 4.16 -6.26 -11.04
N VAL A 76 4.86 -7.25 -11.60
CA VAL A 76 6.04 -7.08 -12.44
C VAL A 76 5.75 -7.73 -13.77
N ASP A 77 5.75 -6.95 -14.85
CA ASP A 77 5.38 -7.38 -16.20
C ASP A 77 4.05 -8.15 -16.22
N GLY A 78 3.04 -7.62 -15.50
CA GLY A 78 1.70 -8.22 -15.36
C GLY A 78 1.61 -9.42 -14.41
N LYS A 79 2.71 -9.86 -13.78
CA LYS A 79 2.72 -10.99 -12.84
C LYS A 79 2.78 -10.52 -11.39
N LEU A 80 1.91 -11.07 -10.55
CA LEU A 80 1.90 -10.74 -9.11
C LEU A 80 3.23 -11.12 -8.46
N TRP A 81 3.96 -10.13 -7.96
CA TRP A 81 5.22 -10.34 -7.25
C TRP A 81 5.02 -10.39 -5.73
N LYS A 82 4.34 -9.38 -5.18
CA LYS A 82 4.04 -9.30 -3.74
C LYS A 82 2.66 -8.68 -3.54
N LYS A 83 1.82 -9.33 -2.72
CA LYS A 83 0.49 -8.81 -2.37
C LYS A 83 0.54 -7.53 -1.53
N ARG A 84 1.60 -7.36 -0.74
CA ARG A 84 1.79 -6.21 0.14
C ARG A 84 3.27 -5.96 0.39
N VAL A 85 3.78 -4.84 -0.10
CA VAL A 85 5.19 -4.47 0.06
C VAL A 85 5.36 -2.95 0.05
N GLY A 86 6.23 -2.43 0.93
CA GLY A 86 6.55 -1.01 0.99
C GLY A 86 7.59 -0.61 -0.06
N LEU A 87 7.63 0.68 -0.40
CA LEU A 87 8.47 1.22 -1.48
C LEU A 87 9.96 0.85 -1.32
N SER A 88 10.51 0.86 -0.11
CA SER A 88 11.92 0.50 0.14
C SER A 88 12.28 -0.91 -0.33
N LYS A 89 11.37 -1.88 -0.15
CA LYS A 89 11.56 -3.27 -0.57
C LYS A 89 11.39 -3.44 -2.08
N ILE A 90 10.54 -2.62 -2.70
CA ILE A 90 10.40 -2.55 -4.16
C ILE A 90 11.71 -2.05 -4.77
N LEU A 91 12.25 -0.95 -4.24
CA LEU A 91 13.56 -0.40 -4.66
C LEU A 91 14.70 -1.39 -4.41
N GLU A 92 14.68 -2.14 -3.31
CA GLU A 92 15.63 -3.23 -3.07
C GLU A 92 15.53 -4.34 -4.12
N GLY A 93 14.30 -4.72 -4.50
CA GLY A 93 14.04 -5.70 -5.57
C GLY A 93 14.56 -5.23 -6.92
N ILE A 94 14.26 -3.98 -7.28
CA ILE A 94 14.81 -3.31 -8.46
C ILE A 94 16.33 -3.36 -8.43
N ARG A 95 16.97 -2.90 -7.34
CA ARG A 95 18.43 -2.92 -7.18
C ARG A 95 19.03 -4.31 -7.40
N LYS A 96 18.35 -5.37 -6.95
CA LYS A 96 18.80 -6.76 -7.13
C LYS A 96 18.61 -7.28 -8.55
N SER A 97 17.59 -6.78 -9.26
CA SER A 97 17.32 -7.15 -10.66
C SER A 97 18.24 -6.47 -11.68
N LEU A 98 18.92 -5.40 -11.26
CA LEU A 98 19.91 -4.68 -12.05
C LEU A 98 21.30 -5.31 -11.81
N PRO A 99 21.80 -6.17 -12.72
CA PRO A 99 23.14 -6.71 -12.59
C PRO A 99 24.15 -5.55 -12.61
N ARG A 100 25.18 -5.65 -11.77
CA ARG A 100 26.33 -4.76 -11.86
C ARG A 100 27.14 -5.17 -13.08
N HIS A 101 26.97 -4.44 -14.18
CA HIS A 101 27.94 -4.49 -15.25
C HIS A 101 29.17 -3.69 -14.82
N SER A 102 30.35 -4.29 -14.95
CA SER A 102 31.62 -3.56 -14.95
C SER A 102 31.98 -3.31 -16.41
N PRO A 103 31.96 -2.07 -16.91
CA PRO A 103 32.66 -1.74 -18.13
C PRO A 103 33.79 -0.76 -17.81
N LEU A 104 35.01 -1.28 -17.63
CA LEU A 104 36.26 -0.53 -17.81
C LEU A 104 37.37 -1.51 -18.28
N GLU A 105 37.18 -2.11 -19.47
CA GLU A 105 38.28 -2.46 -20.38
C GLU A 105 37.94 -1.88 -21.76
#